data_AF-A0A355API6-F1
#
_entry.id   AF-A0A355API6-F1
#
_cell.length_a   1.000
_cell.length_b   1.000
_cell.length_c   1.000
_cell.angle_alpha   90.00
_cell.angle_beta   90.00
_cell.angle_gamma   90.00
#
_symmetry.space_group_name_H-M   'P 1'
#
loop_
_entity.id
_entity.type
_entity.pdbx_description
1 polymer ?
#
loop_
_entity_poly.entity_id
_entity_poly.type
_entity_poly.pdbx_seq_one_letter_code
_entity_poly.pdbx_strand_id
1 'polypeptide(L)'
;TGDIKQYAAAIAKIHESVQANKTVLVHCAAGTQRTGGVVASYRILVQGKSVDQAVQEMKRYGWRQTKNPALVPYINEHMSELAGLLI
;
A
#
# COMPACT_ATOMS: atom_id res chain seq x y z
N THR A 1 7.88 10.01 -2.22
CA THR A 1 6.69 9.25 -1.77
C THR A 1 5.46 10.00 -2.28
N GLY A 2 4.33 9.33 -2.55
CA GLY A 2 3.17 9.95 -3.24
C GLY A 2 2.31 10.84 -2.33
N ASP A 3 1.08 11.16 -2.76
CA ASP A 3 0.06 11.77 -1.90
C ASP A 3 -0.74 10.69 -1.16
N ILE A 4 -0.86 10.80 0.16
CA ILE A 4 -1.56 9.82 1.01
C ILE A 4 -3.06 9.73 0.70
N LYS A 5 -3.68 10.84 0.27
CA LYS A 5 -5.10 10.83 -0.12
C LYS A 5 -5.31 9.97 -1.37
N GLN A 6 -4.33 9.97 -2.28
CA GLN A 6 -4.34 9.09 -3.45
C GLN A 6 -4.12 7.63 -3.05
N TYR A 7 -3.36 7.36 -1.98
CA TYR A 7 -3.25 6.01 -1.42
C TYR A 7 -4.61 5.55 -0.88
N ALA A 8 -5.31 6.39 -0.11
CA ALA A 8 -6.64 6.08 0.41
C ALA A 8 -7.62 5.75 -0.71
N ALA A 9 -7.69 6.61 -1.74
CA ALA A 9 -8.56 6.40 -2.90
C ALA A 9 -8.24 5.10 -3.65
N ALA A 10 -6.95 4.80 -3.86
CA ALA A 10 -6.53 3.56 -4.50
C ALA A 10 -6.93 2.33 -3.66
N ILE A 11 -6.72 2.38 -2.34
CA ILE A 11 -7.06 1.31 -1.41
C ILE A 11 -8.57 1.05 -1.39
N ALA A 12 -9.38 2.11 -1.31
CA ALA A 12 -10.83 2.01 -1.40
C ALA A 12 -11.27 1.35 -2.71
N LYS A 13 -10.67 1.74 -3.85
CA LYS A 13 -11.02 1.16 -5.15
C LYS A 13 -10.59 -0.30 -5.29
N ILE A 14 -9.44 -0.67 -4.73
CA ILE A 14 -8.99 -2.07 -4.63
C ILE A 14 -10.03 -2.87 -3.84
N HIS A 15 -10.42 -2.38 -2.66
CA HIS A 15 -11.38 -3.08 -1.81
C HIS A 15 -12.74 -3.28 -2.50
N GLU A 16 -13.32 -2.22 -3.06
CA GLU A 16 -14.59 -2.26 -3.81
C GLU A 16 -14.52 -3.30 -4.95
N SER A 17 -13.43 -3.29 -5.73
CA SER A 17 -13.26 -4.20 -6.86
C SER A 17 -13.11 -5.65 -6.42
N VAL A 18 -12.39 -5.90 -5.32
CA VAL A 18 -12.26 -7.23 -4.72
C VAL A 18 -13.61 -7.73 -4.19
N GLN A 19 -14.39 -6.88 -3.53
CA GLN A 19 -15.76 -7.22 -3.10
C GLN A 19 -16.68 -7.55 -4.30
N ALA A 20 -16.46 -6.90 -5.44
CA ALA A 20 -17.13 -7.21 -6.70
C ALA A 20 -16.54 -8.42 -7.46
N ASN A 21 -15.66 -9.20 -6.82
CA ASN A 21 -15.01 -10.38 -7.38
C ASN A 21 -14.20 -10.10 -8.67
N LYS A 22 -13.61 -8.91 -8.79
CA LYS A 22 -12.76 -8.48 -9.91
C LYS A 22 -11.28 -8.55 -9.57
N THR A 23 -10.46 -8.85 -10.58
CA THR A 23 -9.00 -8.74 -10.47
C THR A 23 -8.55 -7.30 -10.67
N VAL A 24 -7.64 -6.83 -9.80
CA VAL A 24 -7.10 -5.46 -9.85
C VAL A 24 -5.59 -5.51 -10.09
N LEU A 25 -5.13 -4.82 -11.14
CA LEU A 25 -3.71 -4.55 -11.36
C LEU A 25 -3.36 -3.18 -10.76
N VAL A 26 -2.46 -3.17 -9.78
CA VAL A 26 -1.92 -1.93 -9.18
C VAL A 26 -0.53 -1.68 -9.74
N HIS A 27 -0.30 -0.49 -10.29
CA HIS A 27 1.04 -0.10 -10.75
C HIS A 27 1.37 1.36 -10.45
N CYS A 28 2.66 1.68 -10.56
CA CYS A 28 3.16 3.05 -10.67
C CYS A 28 4.05 3.13 -11.91
N ALA A 29 4.88 4.17 -12.05
CA ALA A 29 5.79 4.29 -13.20
C ALA A 29 6.77 3.09 -13.31
N ALA A 30 7.35 2.65 -12.19
CA ALA A 30 8.32 1.55 -12.15
C ALA A 30 7.77 0.28 -11.47
N GLY A 31 6.48 0.25 -11.15
CA GLY A 31 5.79 -0.91 -10.56
C GLY A 31 6.21 -1.35 -9.14
N THR A 32 7.25 -0.77 -8.53
CA THR A 32 7.88 -1.37 -7.32
C THR A 32 7.76 -0.54 -6.05
N GLN A 33 7.71 0.79 -6.15
CA GLN A 33 7.83 1.68 -4.98
C GLN A 33 6.45 2.05 -4.41
N ARG A 34 5.74 2.97 -5.08
CA ARG A 34 4.39 3.39 -4.68
C ARG A 34 3.40 2.23 -4.71
N THR A 35 3.54 1.35 -5.70
CA THR A 35 2.79 0.09 -5.77
C THR A 35 2.93 -0.72 -4.48
N GLY A 36 4.17 -0.95 -4.03
CA GLY A 36 4.45 -1.68 -2.80
C GLY A 36 3.81 -1.02 -1.59
N GLY A 37 3.90 0.31 -1.49
CA GLY A 37 3.28 1.07 -0.41
C GLY A 37 1.76 0.92 -0.37
N VAL A 38 1.07 1.12 -1.48
CA VAL A 38 -0.40 0.96 -1.57
C VAL A 38 -0.83 -0.46 -1.20
N VAL A 39 -0.16 -1.47 -1.77
CA VAL A 39 -0.49 -2.87 -1.50
C VAL A 39 -0.23 -3.22 -0.04
N ALA A 40 0.89 -2.79 0.54
CA ALA A 40 1.22 -3.04 1.94
C ALA A 40 0.20 -2.40 2.88
N SER A 41 -0.19 -1.14 2.64
CA SER A 41 -1.21 -0.46 3.43
C SER A 41 -2.57 -1.18 3.33
N TYR A 42 -2.97 -1.64 2.14
CA TYR A 42 -4.18 -2.46 1.98
C TYR A 42 -4.10 -3.78 2.77
N ARG A 43 -2.96 -4.48 2.71
CA ARG A 43 -2.75 -5.72 3.48
C ARG A 43 -2.95 -5.51 4.98
N ILE A 44 -2.42 -4.42 5.51
CA ILE A 44 -2.46 -4.13 6.95
C ILE A 44 -3.84 -3.63 7.36
N LEU A 45 -4.32 -2.55 6.74
CA LEU A 45 -5.50 -1.82 7.22
C LEU A 45 -6.81 -2.51 6.87
N VAL A 46 -6.88 -3.21 5.74
CA VAL A 46 -8.14 -3.81 5.25
C VAL A 46 -8.14 -5.33 5.43
N GLN A 47 -7.00 -5.99 5.23
CA GLN A 47 -6.90 -7.45 5.36
C GLN A 47 -6.37 -7.91 6.73
N GLY A 48 -6.00 -7.00 7.62
CA GLY A 48 -5.52 -7.32 8.97
C GLY A 48 -4.19 -8.10 9.01
N LYS A 49 -3.40 -8.10 7.93
CA LYS A 49 -2.10 -8.77 7.91
C LYS A 49 -1.10 -8.04 8.81
N SER A 50 -0.11 -8.78 9.32
CA SER A 50 0.95 -8.16 10.10
C SER A 50 1.84 -7.26 9.23
N VAL A 51 2.43 -6.24 9.85
CA VAL A 51 3.38 -5.32 9.19
C VAL A 51 4.54 -6.10 8.57
N ASP A 52 5.08 -7.10 9.27
CA ASP A 52 6.19 -7.92 8.78
C ASP A 52 5.81 -8.68 7.50
N GLN A 53 4.61 -9.27 7.45
CA GLN A 53 4.13 -9.95 6.25
C GLN A 53 4.01 -8.98 5.07
N ALA A 54 3.45 -7.79 5.29
CA ALA A 54 3.31 -6.78 4.26
C ALA A 54 4.66 -6.26 3.74
N VAL A 55 5.63 -6.03 4.64
CA VAL A 55 6.99 -5.59 4.28
C VAL A 55 7.76 -6.69 3.53
N GLN A 56 7.63 -7.95 3.94
CA GLN A 56 8.21 -9.08 3.22
C GLN A 56 7.61 -9.22 1.81
N GLU A 57 6.29 -9.04 1.66
CA GLU A 57 5.61 -9.03 0.35
C GLU A 57 6.17 -7.91 -0.54
N MET A 58 6.30 -6.68 -0.03
CA MET A 58 6.93 -5.58 -0.77
C MET A 58 8.35 -5.92 -1.26
N LYS A 59 9.20 -6.46 -0.37
CA LYS A 59 10.58 -6.84 -0.72
C LYS A 59 10.60 -7.91 -1.81
N ARG A 60 9.74 -8.92 -1.71
CA ARG A 60 9.59 -10.00 -2.70
C ARG A 60 9.23 -9.45 -4.08
N TYR A 61 8.38 -8.43 -4.15
CA TYR A 61 7.96 -7.80 -5.40
C TYR A 61 8.83 -6.60 -5.83
N GLY A 62 10.06 -6.53 -5.32
CA GLY A 62 11.10 -5.64 -5.87
C GLY A 62 11.21 -4.27 -5.20
N TRP A 63 10.47 -4.02 -4.11
CA TRP A 63 10.81 -2.90 -3.23
C TRP A 63 12.18 -3.16 -2.59
N ARG A 64 13.05 -2.15 -2.60
CA ARG A 64 14.37 -2.22 -1.98
C ARG A 64 14.56 -0.99 -1.11
N GLN A 65 14.83 -1.20 0.16
CA GLN A 65 15.08 -0.12 1.12
C GLN A 65 16.22 0.81 0.67
N THR A 66 17.27 0.27 0.04
CA THR A 66 18.38 1.07 -0.50
C THR A 66 17.97 1.99 -1.65
N LYS A 67 16.93 1.65 -2.41
CA LYS A 67 16.43 2.46 -3.54
C LYS A 67 15.38 3.49 -3.11
N ASN A 68 14.72 3.26 -1.98
CA ASN A 68 13.69 4.14 -1.45
C ASN A 68 13.54 3.94 0.07
N PRO A 69 14.51 4.44 0.84
CA PRO A 69 14.53 4.25 2.29
C PRO A 69 13.37 4.98 2.98
N ALA A 70 12.84 6.02 2.34
CA ALA A 70 11.78 6.86 2.90
C ALA A 70 10.39 6.22 2.85
N LEU A 71 10.17 5.15 2.07
CA LEU A 71 8.81 4.60 1.89
C LEU A 71 8.17 4.12 3.19
N VAL A 72 8.88 3.28 3.95
CA VAL A 72 8.34 2.71 5.19
C VAL A 72 8.15 3.79 6.26
N PRO A 73 9.14 4.68 6.53
CA PRO A 73 8.92 5.82 7.42
C PRO A 73 7.71 6.67 7.04
N TYR A 74 7.58 7.02 5.75
CA TYR A 74 6.46 7.80 5.25
C TYR A 74 5.11 7.11 5.47
N ILE A 75 5.00 5.82 5.15
CA ILE A 75 3.77 5.06 5.39
C ILE A 75 3.45 5.08 6.89
N ASN A 76 4.42 4.77 7.75
CA ASN A 76 4.21 4.73 9.20
C ASN A 76 3.74 6.07 9.76
N GLU A 77 4.35 7.18 9.33
CA GLU A 77 3.96 8.54 9.73
C GLU A 77 2.50 8.85 9.38
N HIS A 78 2.04 8.37 8.21
CA HIS A 78 0.69 8.62 7.72
C HIS A 78 -0.32 7.49 8.01
N MET A 79 0.03 6.45 8.78
CA MET A 79 -0.88 5.31 8.99
C MET A 79 -2.17 5.67 9.70
N SER A 80 -2.12 6.55 10.70
CA SER A 80 -3.32 6.99 11.40
C SER A 80 -4.24 7.81 10.48
N GLU A 81 -3.68 8.71 9.68
CA GLU A 81 -4.43 9.48 8.68
C GLU A 81 -5.06 8.56 7.63
N LEU A 82 -4.29 7.61 7.11
CA LEU A 82 -4.77 6.67 6.11
C LEU A 82 -5.89 5.77 6.65
N ALA A 83 -5.77 5.31 7.90
CA ALA A 83 -6.82 4.57 8.56
C ALA A 83 -8.09 5.41 8.67
N GLY A 84 -7.99 6.67 9.13
CA GLY A 84 -9.14 7.57 9.24
C GLY A 84 -9.86 7.88 7.93
N LEU A 85 -9.14 7.87 6.80
CA LEU A 85 -9.71 8.08 5.47
C LEU A 85 -10.42 6.85 4.88
N LEU A 86 -10.26 5.67 5.48
CA LEU A 86 -10.85 4.41 5.01
C LEU A 86 -12.11 4.00 5.82
N ILE A 87 -12.48 4.77 6.84
CA ILE A 87 -13.67 4.58 7.68
C ILE A 87 -14.87 5.27 7.03
#